data_AF-A0A8S3KI65-F1
#
_entry.id   AF-A0A8S3KI65-F1
#
_cell.length_a   1.000
_cell.length_b   1.000
_cell.length_c   1.000
_cell.angle_alpha   90.00
_cell.angle_beta   90.00
_cell.angle_gamma   90.00
#
_symmetry.space_group_name_H-M   'P 1'
#
loop_
_entity.id
_entity.type
_entity.pdbx_description
1 polymer ?
#
loop_
_entity_poly.entity_id
_entity_poly.type
_entity_poly.pdbx_seq_one_letter_code
_entity_poly.pdbx_strand_id
1 'polypeptide(L)'
;EKPQDQHNFILPTPLFVCEDEFKRISDILAYNNDIEHLRQLITNCTTNQTSSYCFLVWCIHYYSRFYTTNTTSIDEKWIRLFTHELNQHICKCFDLIGSKLLISLCKNFSHTSYLRLQPNMDI
;
A
#
# COMPACT_ATOMS: atom_id res chain seq x y z
N GLU A 1 33.54 -12.32 -1.40
CA GLU A 1 32.30 -11.58 -1.12
C GLU A 1 31.61 -11.32 -2.45
N LYS A 2 30.40 -11.87 -2.66
CA LYS A 2 29.61 -11.61 -3.87
C LYS A 2 28.86 -10.27 -3.69
N PRO A 3 28.74 -9.44 -4.74
CA PRO A 3 27.99 -8.20 -4.66
C PRO A 3 26.50 -8.50 -4.41
N GLN A 4 25.88 -7.79 -3.47
CA GLN A 4 24.43 -7.78 -3.29
C GLN A 4 23.80 -7.09 -4.50
N ASP A 5 23.14 -7.85 -5.37
CA ASP A 5 22.29 -7.29 -6.41
C ASP A 5 21.09 -6.60 -5.76
N GLN A 6 21.15 -5.27 -5.68
CA GLN A 6 19.98 -4.45 -5.33
C GLN A 6 18.97 -4.56 -6.47
N HIS A 7 17.86 -5.25 -6.23
CA HIS A 7 16.74 -5.27 -7.16
C HIS A 7 16.16 -3.86 -7.31
N ASN A 8 16.35 -3.26 -8.50
CA ASN A 8 15.70 -2.02 -8.89
C ASN A 8 14.22 -2.28 -9.21
N PHE A 9 13.38 -2.42 -8.18
CA PHE A 9 11.92 -2.38 -8.36
C PHE A 9 11.52 -0.98 -8.81
N ILE A 10 10.92 -0.87 -10.00
CA ILE A 10 10.32 0.39 -10.46
C ILE A 10 8.95 0.52 -9.80
N LEU A 11 8.86 1.39 -8.80
CA LEU A 11 7.59 1.73 -8.17
C LEU A 11 6.87 2.81 -8.99
N PRO A 12 5.52 2.81 -8.98
CA PRO A 12 4.77 3.90 -9.58
C PRO A 12 5.16 5.21 -8.90
N THR A 13 5.78 6.12 -9.63
CA THR A 13 6.05 7.46 -9.12
C THR A 13 4.72 8.20 -9.07
N PRO A 14 4.39 8.92 -7.97
CA PRO A 14 3.26 9.83 -7.97
C PRO A 14 3.35 10.76 -9.17
N LEU A 15 2.22 11.07 -9.81
CA LEU A 15 2.19 12.14 -10.80
C LEU A 15 2.75 13.41 -10.16
N PHE A 16 3.58 14.16 -10.91
CA PHE A 16 4.25 15.37 -10.40
C PHE A 16 3.25 16.36 -9.74
N VAL A 17 2.08 16.52 -10.35
CA VAL A 17 0.99 17.38 -9.83
C VAL A 17 0.37 16.89 -8.52
N CYS A 18 0.67 15.66 -8.11
CA CYS A 18 0.14 15.01 -6.92
C CYS A 18 1.19 14.86 -5.80
N GLU A 19 2.41 15.36 -6.00
CA GLU A 19 3.54 15.12 -5.08
C GLU A 19 3.25 15.64 -3.65
N ASP A 20 2.72 16.86 -3.53
CA ASP A 20 2.34 17.44 -2.24
C ASP A 20 1.25 16.63 -1.54
N GLU A 21 0.26 16.16 -2.30
CA GLU A 21 -0.84 15.37 -1.76
C GLU A 21 -0.37 13.97 -1.35
N PHE A 22 0.54 13.37 -2.14
CA PHE A 22 1.19 12.11 -1.79
C PHE A 22 2.01 12.24 -0.51
N LYS A 23 2.78 13.32 -0.34
CA LYS A 23 3.53 13.61 0.88
C LYS A 23 2.60 13.77 2.07
N ARG A 24 1.54 14.57 1.95
CA ARG A 24 0.53 14.76 3.00
C ARG A 24 -0.09 13.43 3.47
N ILE A 25 -0.46 12.58 2.52
CA ILE A 25 -1.03 11.25 2.82
C ILE A 25 0.02 10.35 3.47
N SER A 26 1.25 10.37 2.96
CA SER A 26 2.36 9.61 3.53
C SER A 26 2.62 9.98 4.99
N ASP A 27 2.60 11.26 5.31
CA ASP A 27 2.79 11.76 6.68
C ASP A 27 1.64 11.32 7.60
N ILE A 28 0.39 11.43 7.14
CA ILE A 28 -0.78 10.95 7.91
C ILE A 28 -0.64 9.46 8.21
N LEU A 29 -0.28 8.65 7.23
CA LEU A 29 -0.22 7.20 7.37
C LEU A 29 1.02 6.72 8.15
N ALA A 30 2.12 7.48 8.12
CA ALA A 30 3.33 7.16 8.87
C ALA A 30 3.22 7.48 10.36
N TYR A 31 2.56 8.60 10.72
CA TYR A 31 2.55 9.11 12.09
C TYR A 31 1.21 8.93 12.80
N ASN A 32 0.11 8.82 12.06
CA ASN A 32 -1.24 8.85 12.62
C ASN A 32 -1.95 7.50 12.40
N ASN A 33 -1.84 6.66 13.42
CA ASN A 33 -2.36 5.30 13.43
C ASN A 33 -3.76 5.16 14.04
N ASP A 34 -4.44 6.29 14.24
CA ASP A 34 -5.79 6.34 14.78
C ASP A 34 -6.83 5.97 13.70
N ILE A 35 -7.71 5.04 14.05
CA ILE A 35 -8.75 4.51 13.16
C ILE A 35 -9.67 5.61 12.65
N GLU A 36 -10.00 6.60 13.49
CA GLU A 36 -10.89 7.69 13.09
C GLU A 36 -10.22 8.60 12.06
N HIS A 37 -8.93 8.90 12.22
CA HIS A 37 -8.15 9.64 11.21
C HIS A 37 -8.04 8.88 9.89
N LEU A 38 -7.82 7.56 9.95
CA LEU A 38 -7.80 6.71 8.75
C LEU A 38 -9.16 6.66 8.07
N ARG A 39 -10.25 6.58 8.84
CA ARG A 39 -11.61 6.63 8.32
C ARG A 39 -11.90 7.96 7.63
N GLN A 40 -11.48 9.08 8.22
CA GLN A 40 -11.60 10.40 7.61
C GLN A 40 -10.79 10.49 6.32
N LEU A 41 -9.57 9.97 6.30
CA LEU A 41 -8.73 9.95 5.09
C LEU A 41 -9.40 9.16 3.96
N ILE A 42 -9.91 7.96 4.24
CA ILE A 42 -10.63 7.14 3.24
C ILE A 42 -11.91 7.83 2.80
N THR A 43 -12.63 8.50 3.71
CA THR A 43 -13.82 9.27 3.36
C THR A 43 -13.46 10.41 2.41
N ASN A 44 -12.37 11.13 2.65
CA ASN A 44 -11.90 12.19 1.74
C ASN A 44 -11.51 11.65 0.35
N CYS A 45 -11.02 10.40 0.28
CA CYS A 45 -10.74 9.75 -0.99
C CYS A 45 -12.01 9.57 -1.85
N THR A 46 -13.20 9.46 -1.25
CA THR A 46 -14.48 9.32 -1.99
C THR A 46 -14.83 10.53 -2.84
N THR A 47 -14.40 11.73 -2.43
CA THR A 47 -14.72 13.00 -3.07
C THR A 47 -13.52 13.64 -3.76
N ASN A 48 -12.30 13.14 -3.52
CA ASN A 48 -11.07 13.64 -4.09
C ASN A 48 -10.29 12.52 -4.79
N GLN A 49 -10.32 12.55 -6.12
CA GLN A 49 -9.64 11.56 -6.96
C GLN A 49 -8.11 11.59 -6.78
N THR A 50 -7.52 12.77 -6.56
CA THR A 50 -6.09 12.94 -6.28
C THR A 50 -5.72 12.23 -4.98
N SER A 51 -6.50 12.41 -3.92
CA SER A 51 -6.29 11.71 -2.65
C SER A 51 -6.44 10.20 -2.80
N SER A 52 -7.47 9.74 -3.52
CA SER A 52 -7.67 8.33 -3.85
C SER A 52 -6.46 7.72 -4.57
N TYR A 53 -5.97 8.40 -5.61
CA TYR A 53 -4.79 7.99 -6.36
C TYR A 53 -3.55 7.90 -5.47
N CYS A 54 -3.25 8.97 -4.72
CA CYS A 54 -2.09 9.03 -3.83
C CYS A 54 -2.15 7.96 -2.74
N PHE A 55 -3.34 7.68 -2.19
CA PHE A 55 -3.56 6.62 -1.22
C PHE A 55 -3.22 5.23 -1.80
N LEU A 56 -3.69 4.93 -3.02
CA LEU A 56 -3.37 3.68 -3.70
C LEU A 56 -1.87 3.55 -3.99
N VAL A 57 -1.23 4.61 -4.49
CA VAL A 57 0.22 4.63 -4.73
C VAL A 57 0.98 4.40 -3.43
N TRP A 58 0.54 5.02 -2.33
CA TRP A 58 1.15 4.82 -1.02
C TRP A 58 1.04 3.37 -0.56
N CYS A 59 -0.14 2.74 -0.70
CA CYS A 59 -0.31 1.33 -0.34
C CYS A 59 0.62 0.42 -1.16
N ILE A 60 0.78 0.70 -2.46
CA ILE A 60 1.73 -0.04 -3.31
C ILE A 60 3.16 0.14 -2.79
N HIS A 61 3.58 1.37 -2.51
CA HIS A 61 4.93 1.65 -1.97
C HIS A 61 5.16 0.96 -0.64
N TYR A 62 4.18 1.01 0.26
CA TYR A 62 4.25 0.42 1.60
C TYR A 62 4.47 -1.10 1.54
N TYR A 63 3.62 -1.80 0.80
CA TYR A 63 3.69 -3.26 0.71
C TYR A 63 4.86 -3.75 -0.15
N SER A 64 5.26 -3.00 -1.18
CA SER A 64 6.48 -3.29 -1.94
C SER A 64 7.74 -3.12 -1.11
N ARG A 65 7.82 -2.09 -0.27
CA ARG A 65 8.97 -1.88 0.62
C ARG A 65 9.10 -3.02 1.63
N PHE A 66 7.99 -3.44 2.24
CA PHE A 66 7.93 -4.57 3.17
C PHE A 66 8.55 -5.84 2.59
N TYR A 67 8.29 -6.10 1.31
CA TYR A 67 8.85 -7.23 0.60
C TYR A 67 10.37 -7.11 0.42
N THR A 68 10.87 -5.92 0.05
CA THR A 68 12.31 -5.70 -0.17
C THR A 68 13.17 -5.70 1.09
N THR A 69 12.58 -5.40 2.26
CA THR A 69 13.34 -5.28 3.53
C THR A 69 13.49 -6.60 4.30
N ASN A 70 13.19 -7.75 3.68
CA ASN A 70 13.23 -9.08 4.31
C ASN A 70 12.47 -9.17 5.65
N THR A 71 11.51 -8.26 5.85
CA THR A 71 10.65 -8.23 7.02
C THR A 71 9.50 -9.19 6.75
N THR A 72 9.71 -10.46 7.10
CA THR A 72 8.83 -11.59 6.73
C THR A 72 7.47 -11.57 7.42
N SER A 73 7.28 -10.77 8.47
CA SER A 73 5.99 -10.63 9.14
C SER A 73 5.15 -9.58 8.42
N ILE A 74 4.10 -10.02 7.73
CA ILE A 74 3.08 -9.13 7.18
C ILE A 74 2.59 -8.21 8.31
N ASP A 75 2.39 -6.91 8.01
CA ASP A 75 1.82 -5.98 8.98
C ASP A 75 0.33 -6.32 9.24
N GLU A 76 0.13 -7.23 10.20
CA GLU A 76 -1.19 -7.73 10.60
C GLU A 76 -2.14 -6.61 11.01
N LYS A 77 -1.60 -5.47 11.47
CA LYS A 77 -2.40 -4.30 11.83
C LYS A 77 -3.10 -3.73 10.60
N TRP A 78 -2.39 -3.48 9.51
CA TRP A 78 -3.01 -2.94 8.29
C TRP A 78 -3.94 -3.95 7.63
N ILE A 79 -3.62 -5.25 7.70
CA ILE A 79 -4.56 -6.29 7.28
C ILE A 79 -5.87 -6.14 8.06
N ARG A 80 -5.79 -6.13 9.40
CA ARG A 80 -6.96 -6.08 10.27
C ARG A 80 -7.79 -4.82 10.00
N LEU A 81 -7.11 -3.68 9.85
CA LEU A 81 -7.73 -2.40 9.53
C LEU A 81 -8.48 -2.48 8.19
N PHE A 82 -7.86 -2.97 7.12
CA PHE A 82 -8.50 -2.99 5.80
C PHE A 82 -9.55 -4.10 5.63
N THR A 83 -9.40 -5.26 6.29
CA THR A 83 -10.33 -6.39 6.13
C THR A 83 -11.52 -6.35 7.08
N HIS A 84 -11.37 -5.75 8.26
CA HIS A 84 -12.42 -5.75 9.29
C HIS A 84 -12.92 -4.35 9.61
N GLU A 85 -12.04 -3.41 9.94
CA GLU A 85 -12.45 -2.14 10.56
C GLU A 85 -12.87 -1.07 9.54
N LEU A 86 -12.16 -1.01 8.41
CA LEU A 86 -12.33 -0.01 7.36
C LEU A 86 -12.93 -0.60 6.07
N ASN A 87 -13.19 -1.91 6.03
CA ASN A 87 -13.62 -2.62 4.83
C ASN A 87 -14.86 -1.98 4.17
N GLN A 88 -15.87 -1.62 4.97
CA GLN A 88 -17.07 -0.96 4.45
C GLN A 88 -16.77 0.42 3.84
N HIS A 89 -15.82 1.17 4.40
CA HIS A 89 -15.41 2.47 3.87
C HIS A 89 -14.59 2.31 2.60
N ILE A 90 -13.68 1.34 2.58
CA ILE A 90 -12.85 1.00 1.42
C ILE A 90 -13.72 0.54 0.26
N CYS A 91 -14.69 -0.35 0.47
CA CYS A 91 -15.59 -0.83 -0.60
C CYS A 91 -16.52 0.26 -1.16
N LYS A 92 -16.80 1.30 -0.37
CA LYS A 92 -17.58 2.46 -0.84
C LYS A 92 -16.72 3.44 -1.62
N CYS A 93 -15.46 3.62 -1.20
CA CYS A 93 -14.53 4.56 -1.80
C CYS A 93 -13.87 4.02 -3.06
N PHE A 94 -13.39 2.79 -2.99
CA PHE A 94 -12.77 2.06 -4.06
C PHE A 94 -13.76 0.99 -4.47
N ASP A 95 -14.11 0.95 -5.75
CA ASP A 95 -15.00 -0.05 -6.31
C ASP A 95 -14.55 -1.50 -5.96
N LEU A 96 -15.30 -2.49 -6.42
CA LEU A 96 -14.98 -3.89 -6.15
C LEU A 96 -13.54 -4.28 -6.57
N ILE A 97 -12.99 -3.62 -7.60
CA ILE A 97 -11.65 -3.90 -8.10
C ILE A 97 -10.60 -3.26 -7.18
N GLY A 98 -10.75 -1.97 -6.85
CA GLY A 98 -9.82 -1.25 -5.99
C GLY A 98 -9.79 -1.79 -4.55
N SER A 99 -10.96 -2.17 -4.00
CA SER A 99 -11.03 -2.83 -2.69
C SER A 99 -10.33 -4.20 -2.68
N LYS A 100 -10.52 -5.02 -3.73
CA LYS A 100 -9.81 -6.29 -3.90
C LYS A 100 -8.31 -6.09 -4.10
N LEU A 101 -7.89 -5.03 -4.79
CA LEU A 101 -6.48 -4.67 -4.95
C LEU A 101 -5.85 -4.40 -3.59
N LEU A 102 -6.43 -3.50 -2.78
CA LEU A 102 -5.92 -3.16 -1.45
C LEU A 102 -5.80 -4.40 -0.53
N ILE A 103 -6.82 -5.26 -0.51
CA ILE A 103 -6.78 -6.51 0.26
C ILE A 103 -5.72 -7.47 -0.30
N SER A 104 -5.53 -7.51 -1.62
CA SER A 104 -4.51 -8.34 -2.25
C SER A 104 -3.10 -7.82 -1.96
N LEU A 105 -2.87 -6.51 -1.92
CA LEU A 105 -1.59 -5.93 -1.49
C LEU A 105 -1.25 -6.39 -0.06
N CYS A 106 -2.25 -6.47 0.81
CA CYS A 106 -2.10 -6.93 2.19
C CYS A 106 -1.77 -8.43 2.29
N LYS A 107 -2.56 -9.27 1.60
CA LYS A 107 -2.58 -10.73 1.82
C LYS A 107 -1.67 -11.51 0.87
N ASN A 108 -1.45 -10.97 -0.32
CA ASN A 108 -0.80 -11.66 -1.43
C ASN A 108 0.52 -10.99 -1.78
N PHE A 109 1.24 -10.37 -0.84
CA PHE A 109 2.65 -10.01 -1.00
C PHE A 109 3.54 -11.12 -0.44
N SER A 110 3.44 -12.30 -1.06
CA SER A 110 4.27 -13.46 -0.76
C SER A 110 5.04 -13.89 -2.02
N HIS A 111 5.94 -14.85 -1.87
CA HIS A 111 6.72 -15.45 -2.96
C HIS A 111 5.86 -16.16 -4.02
N THR A 112 4.61 -16.49 -3.70
CA THR A 112 3.63 -17.09 -4.62
C THR A 112 2.64 -16.07 -5.19
N SER A 113 2.85 -14.78 -4.94
CA SER A 113 1.97 -13.70 -5.39
C SER A 113 1.83 -13.61 -6.91
N TYR A 114 0.70 -13.08 -7.39
CA TYR A 114 0.50 -12.76 -8.81
C TYR A 114 1.57 -11.80 -9.35
N LEU A 115 2.09 -10.93 -8.49
CA LEU A 115 3.18 -10.01 -8.80
C LEU A 115 4.54 -10.72 -8.99
N ARG A 116 4.60 -12.06 -8.78
CA ARG A 116 5.78 -12.92 -8.92
C ARG A 116 7.03 -12.29 -8.33
N LEU A 117 6.89 -11.71 -7.15
CA LEU A 117 8.01 -11.19 -6.40
C LEU A 117 8.80 -12.42 -5.93
N GLN A 118 9.91 -12.74 -6.59
CA GLN A 118 10.75 -13.89 -6.26
C GLN A 118 11.73 -13.50 -5.14
N PRO A 119 11.69 -14.16 -3.95
CA PRO A 119 12.56 -13.76 -2.84
C PRO A 119 13.98 -14.27 -2.99
N ASN A 120 14.23 -15.16 -3.95
CA ASN A 120 15.54 -15.67 -4.30
C ASN A 120 15.38 -16.26 -5.69
N MET A 121 16.18 -15.82 -6.65
CA MET A 121 16.62 -16.73 -7.70
C MET A 121 18.14 -16.77 -7.65
N ASP A 122 18.62 -17.94 -7.22
CA ASP A 122 20.02 -18.33 -7.17
C ASP A 122 20.74 -18.01 -8.48
N ILE A 123 21.77 -17.15 -8.43
CA ILE A 123 22.97 -17.22 -9.28
C ILE A 123 24.23 -16.88 -8.47
#